data_AF-A0AAJ3LM51-F1
#
_entry.id   AF-A0AAJ3LM51-F1
#
_cell.length_a   1.000
_cell.length_b   1.000
_cell.length_c   1.000
_cell.angle_alpha   90.00
_cell.angle_beta   90.00
_cell.angle_gamma   90.00
#
_symmetry.space_group_name_H-M   'P 1'
#
loop_
_entity.id
_entity.type
_entity.pdbx_description
1 polymer ?
#
loop_
_entity_poly.entity_id
_entity_poly.type
_entity_poly.pdbx_seq_one_letter_code
_entity_poly.pdbx_strand_id
1 'polypeptide(L)'
;MSVYTSVSDQEIRQFLEDYDLGGFVSLQGIAQGVTNSNYFLDTDCGRYVLTIFEVLTREELPFFMDLSQHLSRNGVACPAPIPRRDGRFDSTLAGKPACLATFLNGRDIAVPDAAQCFHTGAMLAKMHIAGRSFGQSMPNPRHAAWWEAESRRLLPCLSSEDAALLQDEIAFLAAHPDSHLPHGIIHADLFKDNVLLDGIQVAGFIDFYYACNGSFMYDLAIAVNDWARLADNRIDPQLQKAFMRGYQSVRPLTPAEQAYLPIAHRAGCIRFWVSRLLDYHFPQGGEMTFVKDPDVFRDLLLYFRQRPAPAATDQALFNLEGKVFQPAEAGHAGETPERCHFHQDGDTVWAEYQGGGIRKGFLLGRYTERSSIAYARQHLTLAGAAHSSSGRLRIETLPDSRLRLHLFSEDGEAVWDECVP
;
A
#
# COMPACT_ATOMS: atom_id res chain seq x y z
N MET A 1 20.51 20.95 12.99
CA MET A 1 21.43 19.89 12.54
C MET A 1 20.98 18.61 13.23
N SER A 2 20.73 17.52 12.50
CA SER A 2 20.26 16.23 13.05
C SER A 2 21.41 15.28 13.44
N VAL A 3 22.62 15.82 13.57
CA VAL A 3 23.77 15.09 14.09
C VAL A 3 23.77 15.23 15.60
N TYR A 4 23.50 14.14 16.31
CA TYR A 4 23.46 14.09 17.77
C TYR A 4 24.86 13.82 18.35
N THR A 5 25.62 12.97 17.68
CA THR A 5 26.97 12.56 18.09
C THR A 5 27.99 13.14 17.14
N SER A 6 28.69 14.20 17.54
CA SER A 6 29.82 14.77 16.80
C SER A 6 31.03 13.84 16.88
N VAL A 7 31.71 13.61 15.75
CA VAL A 7 32.94 12.81 15.68
C VAL A 7 34.08 13.67 15.15
N SER A 8 35.23 13.60 15.81
CA SER A 8 36.44 14.28 15.37
C SER A 8 37.16 13.54 14.24
N ASP A 9 37.93 14.26 13.42
CA ASP A 9 38.76 13.66 12.39
C ASP A 9 39.74 12.60 12.93
N GLN A 10 40.22 12.77 14.18
CA GLN A 10 41.12 11.79 14.80
C GLN A 10 40.40 10.48 15.10
N GLU A 11 39.19 10.54 15.65
CA GLU A 11 38.36 9.36 15.91
C GLU A 11 37.99 8.64 14.61
N ILE A 12 37.67 9.37 13.53
CA ILE A 12 37.40 8.76 12.22
C ILE A 12 38.64 8.08 11.64
N ARG A 13 39.81 8.72 11.72
CA ARG A 13 41.06 8.11 11.23
C ARG A 13 41.34 6.80 11.96
N GLN A 14 41.18 6.77 13.28
CA GLN A 14 41.34 5.55 14.07
C GLN A 14 40.29 4.49 13.71
N PHE A 15 39.02 4.90 13.55
CA PHE A 15 37.93 4.03 13.14
C PHE A 15 38.18 3.36 11.77
N LEU A 16 38.81 4.08 10.84
CA LEU A 16 39.11 3.57 9.50
C LEU A 16 40.27 2.56 9.46
N GLU A 17 41.09 2.44 10.50
CA GLU A 17 42.15 1.41 10.59
C GLU A 17 41.55 -0.01 10.50
N ASP A 18 40.32 -0.18 10.97
CA ASP A 18 39.56 -1.42 10.92
C ASP A 18 39.00 -1.76 9.53
N TYR A 19 39.17 -0.89 8.53
CA TYR A 19 38.58 -1.06 7.20
C TYR A 19 39.64 -0.97 6.09
N ASP A 20 39.28 -1.46 4.90
CA ASP A 20 40.13 -1.40 3.71
C ASP A 20 39.64 -0.34 2.72
N LEU A 21 39.55 0.91 3.20
CA LEU A 21 38.95 2.05 2.46
C LEU A 21 39.93 3.19 2.17
N GLY A 22 41.23 2.97 2.36
CA GLY A 22 42.24 4.01 2.17
C GLY A 22 42.19 5.09 3.27
N GLY A 23 42.75 6.26 2.97
CA GLY A 23 42.84 7.38 3.91
C GLY A 23 41.54 8.18 4.04
N PHE A 24 41.36 8.80 5.21
CA PHE A 24 40.28 9.76 5.47
C PHE A 24 40.47 11.05 4.67
N VAL A 25 39.41 11.48 3.95
CA VAL A 25 39.38 12.75 3.20
C VAL A 25 38.47 13.78 3.86
N SER A 26 37.19 13.44 4.05
CA SER A 26 36.22 14.35 4.69
C SER A 26 35.07 13.61 5.37
N LEU A 27 34.50 14.27 6.40
CA LEU A 27 33.29 13.83 7.08
C LEU A 27 32.26 14.97 7.05
N GLN A 28 31.08 14.72 6.48
CA GLN A 28 29.99 15.70 6.41
C GLN A 28 28.73 15.14 7.04
N GLY A 29 28.20 15.83 8.06
CA GLY A 29 26.93 15.47 8.68
C GLY A 29 25.74 15.56 7.72
N ILE A 30 24.86 14.57 7.77
CA ILE A 30 23.62 14.52 6.99
C ILE A 30 22.49 15.06 7.88
N ALA A 31 21.84 16.13 7.41
CA ALA A 31 20.76 16.80 8.16
C ALA A 31 19.40 16.10 8.08
N GLN A 32 19.28 15.03 7.30
CA GLN A 32 18.09 14.21 7.13
C GLN A 32 18.22 12.93 8.00
N GLY A 33 17.20 12.63 8.79
CA GLY A 33 17.17 11.53 9.75
C GLY A 33 16.85 12.03 11.16
N VAL A 34 15.93 11.35 11.85
CA VAL A 34 15.41 11.79 13.16
C VAL A 34 15.91 10.96 14.34
N THR A 35 16.56 9.81 14.09
CA THR A 35 16.90 8.83 15.14
C THR A 35 18.38 8.49 15.22
N ASN A 36 19.17 8.71 14.16
CA ASN A 36 20.57 8.31 14.09
C ASN A 36 21.44 9.45 13.55
N SER A 37 22.70 9.50 13.98
CA SER A 37 23.67 10.43 13.43
C SER A 37 24.27 9.86 12.13
N ASN A 38 23.90 10.45 11.00
CA ASN A 38 24.36 10.01 9.68
C ASN A 38 25.40 10.97 9.10
N TYR A 39 26.42 10.43 8.45
CA TYR A 39 27.51 11.18 7.84
C TYR A 39 27.84 10.66 6.45
N PHE A 40 28.13 11.56 5.52
CA PHE A 40 28.90 11.23 4.34
C PHE A 40 30.38 11.17 4.71
N LEU A 41 30.99 10.03 4.43
CA LEU A 41 32.40 9.78 4.64
C LEU A 41 33.09 9.64 3.28
N ASP A 42 33.98 10.56 2.96
CA ASP A 42 34.84 10.46 1.78
C ASP A 42 36.21 9.91 2.19
N THR A 43 36.69 8.97 1.39
CA THR A 43 37.99 8.32 1.51
C THR A 43 38.70 8.29 0.16
N ASP A 44 39.97 7.92 0.15
CA ASP A 44 40.71 7.72 -1.11
C ASP A 44 40.08 6.66 -2.03
N CYS A 45 39.36 5.69 -1.47
CA CYS A 45 38.72 4.61 -2.22
C CYS A 45 37.27 4.93 -2.63
N GLY A 46 36.69 6.04 -2.19
CA GLY A 46 35.33 6.45 -2.56
C GLY A 46 34.52 7.04 -1.40
N ARG A 47 33.21 7.18 -1.63
CA ARG A 47 32.25 7.78 -0.72
C ARG A 47 31.34 6.73 -0.08
N TYR A 48 31.10 6.90 1.21
CA TYR A 48 30.34 5.98 2.07
C TYR A 48 29.35 6.74 2.95
N VAL A 49 28.41 6.00 3.54
CA VAL A 49 27.52 6.50 4.59
C VAL A 49 27.93 5.85 5.91
N LEU A 50 28.27 6.68 6.89
CA LEU A 50 28.51 6.29 8.27
C LEU A 50 27.26 6.59 9.08
N THR A 51 26.75 5.58 9.78
CA THR A 51 25.64 5.71 10.71
C THR A 51 26.11 5.37 12.11
N ILE A 52 25.82 6.26 13.06
CA ILE A 52 26.01 6.05 14.49
C ILE A 52 24.63 5.96 15.14
N PHE A 53 24.38 4.85 15.83
CA PHE A 53 23.08 4.53 16.40
C PHE A 53 22.92 5.17 17.77
N GLU A 54 21.82 5.90 17.95
CA GLU A 54 21.52 6.60 19.22
C GLU A 54 20.69 5.72 20.16
N VAL A 55 19.80 4.90 19.60
CA VAL A 55 18.84 4.07 20.36
C VAL A 55 19.10 2.57 20.19
N LEU A 56 19.45 2.14 18.98
CA LEU A 56 19.59 0.72 18.65
C LEU A 56 20.76 0.09 19.40
N THR A 57 20.58 -1.11 19.96
CA THR A 57 21.66 -1.78 20.68
C THR A 57 22.58 -2.54 19.73
N ARG A 58 23.78 -2.87 20.21
CA ARG A 58 24.77 -3.61 19.42
C ARG A 58 24.29 -5.02 19.07
N GLU A 59 23.42 -5.60 19.88
CA GLU A 59 22.89 -6.96 19.70
C GLU A 59 21.87 -7.05 18.57
N GLU A 60 21.16 -5.97 18.27
CA GLU A 60 20.15 -5.91 17.20
C GLU A 60 20.76 -5.59 15.83
N LEU A 61 21.88 -4.85 15.83
CA LEU A 61 22.54 -4.35 14.62
C LEU A 61 22.95 -5.45 13.60
N PRO A 62 23.47 -6.63 14.02
CA PRO A 62 23.84 -7.70 13.08
C PRO A 62 22.68 -8.14 12.19
N PHE A 63 21.46 -8.22 12.70
CA PHE A 63 20.29 -8.62 11.91
C PHE A 63 20.07 -7.68 10.72
N PHE A 64 20.09 -6.36 10.97
CA PHE A 64 19.85 -5.35 9.93
C PHE A 64 20.98 -5.28 8.90
N MET A 65 22.23 -5.46 9.34
CA MET A 65 23.39 -5.48 8.46
C MET A 65 23.38 -6.73 7.57
N ASP A 66 23.18 -7.90 8.16
CA ASP A 66 23.10 -9.16 7.41
C ASP A 66 21.94 -9.15 6.43
N LEU A 67 20.80 -8.58 6.82
CA LEU A 67 19.65 -8.41 5.94
C LEU A 67 19.99 -7.50 4.76
N SER A 68 20.56 -6.32 5.01
CA SER A 68 20.93 -5.36 3.95
C SER A 68 21.94 -5.98 2.98
N GLN A 69 22.93 -6.72 3.49
CA GLN A 69 23.85 -7.49 2.66
C GLN A 69 23.14 -8.55 1.82
N HIS A 70 22.24 -9.33 2.43
CA HIS A 70 21.50 -10.37 1.73
C HIS A 70 20.65 -9.80 0.60
N LEU A 71 19.90 -8.72 0.87
CA LEU A 71 19.05 -8.06 -0.13
C LEU A 71 19.89 -7.50 -1.28
N SER A 72 20.99 -6.80 -0.97
CA SER A 72 21.91 -6.25 -1.97
C SER A 72 22.48 -7.34 -2.89
N ARG A 73 22.95 -8.46 -2.32
CA ARG A 73 23.45 -9.62 -3.09
C ARG A 73 22.39 -10.27 -3.97
N ASN A 74 21.12 -10.17 -3.61
CA ASN A 74 19.99 -10.66 -4.40
C ASN A 74 19.39 -9.58 -5.32
N GLY A 75 20.13 -8.49 -5.55
CA GLY A 75 19.82 -7.47 -6.54
C GLY A 75 18.75 -6.46 -6.12
N VAL A 76 18.38 -6.41 -4.83
CA VAL A 76 17.57 -5.31 -4.29
C VAL A 76 18.44 -4.06 -4.24
N ALA A 77 17.93 -2.94 -4.71
CA ALA A 77 18.63 -1.67 -4.60
C ALA A 77 18.56 -1.18 -3.14
N CYS A 78 19.65 -1.33 -2.40
CA CYS A 78 19.80 -0.86 -1.02
C CYS A 78 21.28 -0.68 -0.69
N PRO A 79 21.63 0.10 0.36
CA PRO A 79 23.01 0.22 0.81
C PRO A 79 23.57 -1.16 1.19
N ALA A 80 24.75 -1.49 0.66
CA ALA A 80 25.49 -2.68 1.09
C ALA A 80 26.37 -2.29 2.29
N PRO A 81 26.31 -3.03 3.41
CA PRO A 81 27.21 -2.77 4.52
C PRO A 81 28.65 -3.11 4.13
N ILE A 82 29.58 -2.27 4.59
CA ILE A 82 31.00 -2.44 4.34
C ILE A 82 31.60 -3.29 5.47
N PRO A 83 32.20 -4.45 5.16
CA PRO A 83 32.85 -5.27 6.19
C PRO A 83 34.11 -4.59 6.71
N ARG A 84 34.35 -4.75 8.01
CA ARG A 84 35.65 -4.54 8.63
C ARG A 84 36.64 -5.62 8.18
N ARG A 85 37.93 -5.40 8.46
CA ARG A 85 39.02 -6.36 8.20
C ARG A 85 38.80 -7.71 8.90
N ASP A 86 38.05 -7.74 10.01
CA ASP A 86 37.67 -8.96 10.71
C ASP A 86 36.41 -9.65 10.14
N GLY A 87 35.82 -9.10 9.08
CA GLY A 87 34.63 -9.62 8.41
C GLY A 87 33.29 -9.22 9.02
N ARG A 88 33.27 -8.49 10.15
CA ARG A 88 32.03 -8.00 10.78
C ARG A 88 31.54 -6.70 10.15
N PHE A 89 30.24 -6.43 10.23
CA PHE A 89 29.64 -5.16 9.78
C PHE A 89 29.42 -4.16 10.92
N ASP A 90 29.25 -4.64 12.15
CA ASP A 90 29.06 -3.77 13.31
C ASP A 90 30.40 -3.26 13.85
N SER A 91 30.41 -1.99 14.27
CA SER A 91 31.54 -1.33 14.89
C SER A 91 31.10 -0.46 16.07
N THR A 92 32.04 0.25 16.67
CA THR A 92 31.79 1.20 17.76
C THR A 92 32.55 2.49 17.49
N LEU A 93 31.86 3.62 17.57
CA LEU A 93 32.42 4.95 17.36
C LEU A 93 31.82 5.91 18.38
N ALA A 94 32.66 6.74 19.01
CA ALA A 94 32.24 7.62 20.12
C ALA A 94 31.46 6.89 21.24
N GLY A 95 31.83 5.62 21.50
CA GLY A 95 31.18 4.78 22.50
C GLY A 95 29.80 4.23 22.11
N LYS A 96 29.35 4.45 20.87
CA LYS A 96 28.04 4.01 20.37
C LYS A 96 28.19 3.01 19.21
N PRO A 97 27.20 2.12 18.97
CA PRO A 97 27.21 1.25 17.82
C PRO A 97 27.27 2.07 16.52
N ALA A 98 28.05 1.60 15.55
CA ALA A 98 28.21 2.27 14.26
C ALA A 98 28.38 1.28 13.12
N CYS A 99 28.03 1.67 11.90
CA CYS A 99 28.28 0.89 10.69
C CYS A 99 28.62 1.78 9.50
N LEU A 100 29.32 1.21 8.51
CA LEU A 100 29.54 1.81 7.20
C LEU A 100 28.73 1.09 6.15
N ALA A 101 28.16 1.85 5.21
CA ALA A 101 27.47 1.33 4.04
C ALA A 101 27.88 2.08 2.77
N THR A 102 27.67 1.46 1.61
CA THR A 102 27.88 2.08 0.30
C THR A 102 27.00 3.32 0.13
N PHE A 103 27.57 4.37 -0.45
CA PHE A 103 26.79 5.52 -0.89
C PHE A 103 25.95 5.18 -2.13
N LEU A 104 24.70 5.65 -2.15
CA LEU A 104 23.78 5.48 -3.29
C LEU A 104 23.56 6.82 -3.99
N ASN A 105 23.71 6.84 -5.32
CA ASN A 105 23.44 8.02 -6.14
C ASN A 105 21.93 8.14 -6.39
N GLY A 106 21.24 8.93 -5.57
CA GLY A 106 19.83 9.23 -5.73
C GLY A 106 19.36 10.29 -4.73
N ARG A 107 18.10 10.68 -4.85
CA ARG A 107 17.45 11.62 -3.93
C ARG A 107 16.04 11.16 -3.58
N ASP A 108 15.58 11.53 -2.40
CA ASP A 108 14.17 11.41 -2.06
C ASP A 108 13.32 12.36 -2.91
N ILE A 109 12.01 12.07 -3.01
CA ILE A 109 11.07 12.92 -3.73
C ILE A 109 9.84 13.21 -2.89
N ALA A 110 9.43 14.48 -2.83
CA ALA A 110 8.23 14.86 -2.10
C ALA A 110 6.94 14.49 -2.85
N VAL A 111 6.94 14.62 -4.19
CA VAL A 111 5.78 14.39 -5.07
C VAL A 111 6.18 13.43 -6.20
N PRO A 112 5.91 12.12 -6.06
CA PRO A 112 6.25 11.13 -7.07
C PRO A 112 5.27 11.16 -8.24
N ASP A 113 5.72 10.75 -9.42
CA ASP A 113 4.85 10.46 -10.56
C ASP A 113 4.45 8.96 -10.64
N ALA A 114 3.56 8.64 -11.57
CA ALA A 114 3.08 7.27 -11.75
C ALA A 114 4.20 6.28 -12.14
N ALA A 115 5.22 6.71 -12.89
CA ALA A 115 6.31 5.83 -13.30
C ALA A 115 7.21 5.50 -12.10
N GLN A 116 7.49 6.49 -11.26
CA GLN A 116 8.25 6.31 -10.01
C GLN A 116 7.48 5.40 -9.04
N CYS A 117 6.17 5.60 -8.85
CA CYS A 117 5.33 4.69 -8.07
C CYS A 117 5.41 3.24 -8.59
N PHE A 118 5.34 3.05 -9.91
CA PHE A 118 5.46 1.73 -10.53
C PHE A 118 6.82 1.08 -10.22
N HIS A 119 7.92 1.79 -10.43
CA HIS A 119 9.26 1.24 -10.19
C HIS A 119 9.52 0.96 -8.70
N THR A 120 9.03 1.80 -7.79
CA THR A 120 9.09 1.54 -6.34
C THR A 120 8.30 0.30 -5.97
N GLY A 121 7.06 0.14 -6.47
CA GLY A 121 6.26 -1.05 -6.23
C GLY A 121 6.95 -2.34 -6.71
N ALA A 122 7.55 -2.30 -7.91
CA ALA A 122 8.32 -3.42 -8.45
C ALA A 122 9.55 -3.77 -7.58
N MET A 123 10.28 -2.77 -7.09
CA MET A 123 11.43 -2.98 -6.20
C MET A 123 10.99 -3.56 -4.85
N LEU A 124 9.87 -3.11 -4.27
CA LEU A 124 9.32 -3.68 -3.03
C LEU A 124 8.95 -5.16 -3.20
N ALA A 125 8.31 -5.52 -4.30
CA ALA A 125 8.04 -6.94 -4.62
C ALA A 125 9.34 -7.76 -4.76
N LYS A 126 10.38 -7.20 -5.39
CA LYS A 126 11.69 -7.84 -5.50
C LYS A 126 12.34 -8.04 -4.12
N MET A 127 12.25 -7.06 -3.23
CA MET A 127 12.71 -7.16 -1.84
C MET A 127 12.00 -8.30 -1.11
N HIS A 128 10.68 -8.39 -1.19
CA HIS A 128 9.91 -9.47 -0.57
C HIS A 128 10.31 -10.86 -1.08
N ILE A 129 10.59 -11.00 -2.38
CA ILE A 129 11.07 -12.26 -2.95
C ILE A 129 12.47 -12.59 -2.45
N ALA A 130 13.39 -11.62 -2.47
CA ALA A 130 14.77 -11.80 -2.02
C ALA A 130 14.85 -12.17 -0.53
N GLY A 131 13.98 -11.59 0.30
CA GLY A 131 13.92 -11.85 1.74
C GLY A 131 13.50 -13.28 2.10
N ARG A 132 12.93 -14.08 1.17
CA ARG A 132 12.48 -15.45 1.45
C ARG A 132 13.62 -16.42 1.78
N SER A 133 14.82 -16.18 1.24
CA SER A 133 16.00 -17.02 1.50
C SER A 133 16.87 -16.49 2.63
N PHE A 134 16.45 -15.41 3.32
CA PHE A 134 17.17 -14.88 4.46
C PHE A 134 16.97 -15.79 5.68
N GLY A 135 18.07 -16.20 6.33
CA GLY A 135 18.06 -17.25 7.35
C GLY A 135 17.66 -16.79 8.76
N GLN A 136 17.60 -15.48 9.02
CA GLN A 136 17.25 -14.93 10.33
C GLN A 136 15.79 -14.44 10.36
N SER A 137 15.26 -14.29 11.57
CA SER A 137 13.90 -13.80 11.78
C SER A 137 13.87 -12.77 12.91
N MET A 138 13.10 -11.70 12.74
CA MET A 138 12.83 -10.69 13.76
C MET A 138 11.32 -10.46 13.84
N PRO A 139 10.67 -10.65 15.00
CA PRO A 139 9.24 -10.41 15.12
C PRO A 139 8.93 -8.92 14.92
N ASN A 140 7.79 -8.60 14.30
CA ASN A 140 7.38 -7.21 14.09
C ASN A 140 7.06 -6.52 15.44
N PRO A 141 7.84 -5.51 15.87
CA PRO A 141 7.66 -4.87 17.17
C PRO A 141 6.52 -3.85 17.18
N ARG A 142 5.95 -3.47 16.02
CA ARG A 142 4.95 -2.40 15.86
C ARG A 142 3.66 -2.93 15.23
N HIS A 143 3.17 -4.05 15.73
CA HIS A 143 1.94 -4.70 15.26
C HIS A 143 0.86 -4.81 16.36
N ALA A 144 -0.15 -5.65 16.16
CA ALA A 144 -1.35 -5.79 17.01
C ALA A 144 -1.11 -5.71 18.53
N ALA A 145 -0.18 -6.50 19.09
CA ALA A 145 0.10 -6.49 20.52
C ALA A 145 0.65 -5.13 21.01
N TRP A 146 1.46 -4.47 20.17
CA TRP A 146 1.99 -3.15 20.46
C TRP A 146 0.90 -2.07 20.36
N TRP A 147 0.02 -2.13 19.35
CA TRP A 147 -1.12 -1.21 19.25
C TRP A 147 -2.04 -1.29 20.49
N GLU A 148 -2.36 -2.50 20.94
CA GLU A 148 -3.18 -2.71 22.13
C GLU A 148 -2.51 -2.20 23.42
N ALA A 149 -1.20 -2.41 23.57
CA ALA A 149 -0.45 -1.93 24.73
C ALA A 149 -0.37 -0.39 24.76
N GLU A 150 0.00 0.24 23.64
CA GLU A 150 0.21 1.68 23.59
C GLU A 150 -1.09 2.48 23.52
N SER A 151 -2.15 1.94 22.91
CA SER A 151 -3.48 2.57 22.95
C SER A 151 -3.94 2.80 24.38
N ARG A 152 -3.76 1.83 25.30
CA ARG A 152 -4.09 2.00 26.73
C ARG A 152 -3.40 3.21 27.37
N ARG A 153 -2.17 3.52 26.95
CA ARG A 153 -1.42 4.69 27.42
C ARG A 153 -1.90 5.99 26.77
N LEU A 154 -2.33 5.93 25.51
CA LEU A 154 -2.81 7.07 24.74
C LEU A 154 -4.23 7.51 25.12
N LEU A 155 -5.14 6.58 25.45
CA LEU A 155 -6.55 6.87 25.69
C LEU A 155 -6.83 8.05 26.62
N PRO A 156 -6.12 8.23 27.76
CA PRO A 156 -6.36 9.38 28.64
C PRO A 156 -5.98 10.75 28.03
N CYS A 157 -5.20 10.76 26.96
CA CYS A 157 -4.70 11.95 26.29
C CYS A 157 -5.53 12.35 25.06
N LEU A 158 -6.41 11.46 24.59
CA LEU A 158 -7.18 11.64 23.36
C LEU A 158 -8.55 12.28 23.62
N SER A 159 -9.10 12.90 22.57
CA SER A 159 -10.52 13.26 22.55
C SER A 159 -11.39 12.00 22.66
N SER A 160 -12.64 12.14 23.11
CA SER A 160 -13.59 11.01 23.16
C SER A 160 -13.84 10.37 21.80
N GLU A 161 -13.78 11.18 20.73
CA GLU A 161 -13.97 10.72 19.36
C GLU A 161 -12.76 9.88 18.90
N ASP A 162 -11.55 10.37 19.13
CA ASP A 162 -10.32 9.69 18.71
C ASP A 162 -10.04 8.44 19.54
N ALA A 163 -10.35 8.49 20.83
CA ALA A 163 -10.29 7.32 21.70
C ALA A 163 -11.22 6.21 21.20
N ALA A 164 -12.47 6.56 20.85
CA ALA A 164 -13.43 5.60 20.31
C ALA A 164 -12.99 5.07 18.94
N LEU A 165 -12.52 5.94 18.05
CA LEU A 165 -12.01 5.56 16.73
C LEU A 165 -10.82 4.59 16.83
N LEU A 166 -9.84 4.89 17.69
CA LEU A 166 -8.66 4.06 17.88
C LEU A 166 -9.02 2.69 18.46
N GLN A 167 -9.90 2.63 19.47
CA GLN A 167 -10.34 1.37 20.08
C GLN A 167 -11.13 0.50 19.09
N ASP A 168 -12.08 1.10 18.38
CA ASP A 168 -12.90 0.40 17.39
C ASP A 168 -12.04 -0.17 16.27
N GLU A 169 -11.06 0.60 15.78
CA GLU A 169 -10.15 0.14 14.73
C GLU A 169 -9.22 -0.99 15.20
N ILE A 170 -8.65 -0.88 16.40
CA ILE A 170 -7.80 -1.96 16.95
C ILE A 170 -8.61 -3.24 17.13
N ALA A 171 -9.85 -3.15 17.65
CA ALA A 171 -10.74 -4.29 17.79
C ALA A 171 -11.10 -4.91 16.43
N PHE A 172 -11.38 -4.07 15.42
CA PHE A 172 -11.63 -4.52 14.06
C PHE A 172 -10.43 -5.28 13.47
N LEU A 173 -9.22 -4.74 13.59
CA LEU A 173 -7.99 -5.37 13.08
C LEU A 173 -7.67 -6.68 13.82
N ALA A 174 -7.92 -6.74 15.14
CA ALA A 174 -7.76 -7.97 15.91
C ALA A 174 -8.71 -9.09 15.44
N ALA A 175 -9.91 -8.74 14.97
CA ALA A 175 -10.87 -9.68 14.40
C ALA A 175 -10.53 -10.13 12.96
N HIS A 176 -9.59 -9.46 12.29
CA HIS A 176 -9.18 -9.75 10.91
C HIS A 176 -7.65 -9.94 10.81
N PRO A 177 -7.06 -10.96 11.43
CA PRO A 177 -5.62 -11.17 11.42
C PRO A 177 -5.10 -11.51 10.02
N ASP A 178 -3.89 -11.05 9.71
CA ASP A 178 -3.21 -11.29 8.45
C ASP A 178 -2.41 -12.59 8.42
N SER A 179 -2.29 -13.33 9.53
CA SER A 179 -1.41 -14.49 9.71
C SER A 179 -1.56 -15.64 8.69
N HIS A 180 -2.68 -15.70 7.98
CA HIS A 180 -2.96 -16.69 6.94
C HIS A 180 -2.41 -16.31 5.55
N LEU A 181 -1.99 -15.06 5.37
CA LEU A 181 -1.46 -14.53 4.11
C LEU A 181 0.02 -14.90 3.90
N PRO A 182 0.61 -14.62 2.74
CA PRO A 182 2.06 -14.73 2.56
C PRO A 182 2.85 -13.75 3.45
N HIS A 183 3.84 -14.27 4.16
CA HIS A 183 4.74 -13.51 5.06
C HIS A 183 6.21 -13.71 4.69
N GLY A 184 7.04 -12.79 5.17
CA GLY A 184 8.49 -12.84 5.05
C GLY A 184 9.12 -11.57 5.60
N ILE A 185 10.34 -11.27 5.18
CA ILE A 185 10.97 -9.99 5.50
C ILE A 185 10.22 -8.86 4.79
N ILE A 186 9.86 -7.85 5.58
CA ILE A 186 9.25 -6.58 5.17
C ILE A 186 10.14 -5.42 5.61
N HIS A 187 10.04 -4.27 4.92
CA HIS A 187 10.69 -3.03 5.32
C HIS A 187 9.99 -2.38 6.52
N ALA A 188 8.65 -2.48 6.54
CA ALA A 188 7.74 -1.92 7.51
C ALA A 188 7.75 -0.39 7.64
N ASP A 189 8.47 0.35 6.79
CA ASP A 189 8.61 1.82 6.88
C ASP A 189 8.96 2.47 5.53
N LEU A 190 8.49 1.90 4.41
CA LEU A 190 8.88 2.34 3.07
C LEU A 190 8.14 3.61 2.60
N PHE A 191 8.45 4.72 3.24
CA PHE A 191 7.98 6.06 2.87
C PHE A 191 8.83 6.71 1.77
N LYS A 192 8.34 7.81 1.21
CA LYS A 192 9.03 8.56 0.14
C LYS A 192 10.42 9.06 0.55
N ASP A 193 10.62 9.39 1.82
CA ASP A 193 11.91 9.81 2.40
C ASP A 193 12.91 8.64 2.55
N ASN A 194 12.43 7.39 2.55
CA ASN A 194 13.25 6.18 2.64
C ASN A 194 13.55 5.53 1.28
N VAL A 195 13.27 6.22 0.18
CA VAL A 195 13.56 5.74 -1.17
C VAL A 195 14.30 6.79 -1.97
N LEU A 196 15.50 6.42 -2.40
CA LEU A 196 16.32 7.23 -3.29
C LEU A 196 15.98 6.88 -4.73
N LEU A 197 15.67 7.90 -5.53
CA LEU A 197 15.38 7.80 -6.96
C LEU A 197 16.48 8.46 -7.79
N ASP A 198 16.79 7.85 -8.93
CA ASP A 198 17.55 8.45 -10.03
C ASP A 198 16.66 8.48 -11.28
N GLY A 199 16.13 9.66 -11.59
CA GLY A 199 15.06 9.83 -12.56
C GLY A 199 13.80 9.04 -12.16
N ILE A 200 13.49 8.00 -12.94
CA ILE A 200 12.35 7.09 -12.68
C ILE A 200 12.76 5.79 -11.99
N GLN A 201 14.06 5.50 -11.88
CA GLN A 201 14.56 4.25 -11.32
C GLN A 201 14.80 4.38 -9.82
N VAL A 202 14.62 3.28 -9.09
CA VAL A 202 14.98 3.20 -7.68
C VAL A 202 16.49 3.02 -7.56
N ALA A 203 17.17 4.04 -7.06
CA ALA A 203 18.59 3.99 -6.72
C ALA A 203 18.82 3.18 -5.43
N GLY A 204 17.89 3.25 -4.48
CA GLY A 204 17.76 2.26 -3.43
C GLY A 204 16.84 2.63 -2.28
N PHE A 205 16.43 1.60 -1.55
CA PHE A 205 15.74 1.73 -0.27
C PHE A 205 16.76 1.91 0.84
N ILE A 206 16.46 2.77 1.80
CA ILE A 206 17.32 3.07 2.96
C ILE A 206 16.51 2.89 4.25
N ASP A 207 17.18 2.93 5.39
CA ASP A 207 16.55 2.85 6.73
C ASP A 207 15.78 1.53 6.99
N PHE A 208 16.52 0.41 6.98
CA PHE A 208 15.99 -0.92 7.27
C PHE A 208 15.80 -1.18 8.78
N TYR A 209 15.91 -0.18 9.66
CA TYR A 209 15.93 -0.42 11.12
C TYR A 209 14.54 -0.76 11.71
N TYR A 210 13.49 -0.72 10.90
CA TYR A 210 12.17 -1.29 11.21
C TYR A 210 11.90 -2.62 10.49
N ALA A 211 12.84 -3.10 9.67
CA ALA A 211 12.66 -4.33 8.91
C ALA A 211 12.48 -5.52 9.85
N CYS A 212 11.50 -6.36 9.54
CA CYS A 212 11.11 -7.48 10.39
C CYS A 212 10.34 -8.52 9.57
N ASN A 213 9.92 -9.60 10.22
CA ASN A 213 9.02 -10.58 9.64
C ASN A 213 7.57 -10.11 9.80
N GLY A 214 6.83 -10.05 8.70
CA GLY A 214 5.44 -9.64 8.68
C GLY A 214 4.74 -9.99 7.37
N SER A 215 3.46 -9.64 7.29
CA SER A 215 2.65 -9.83 6.08
C SER A 215 3.13 -8.90 4.98
N PHE A 216 3.28 -9.41 3.76
CA PHE A 216 3.62 -8.55 2.63
C PHE A 216 2.53 -7.51 2.31
N MET A 217 1.29 -7.79 2.69
CA MET A 217 0.19 -6.84 2.52
C MET A 217 0.30 -5.66 3.48
N TYR A 218 0.78 -5.89 4.69
CA TYR A 218 1.03 -4.84 5.66
C TYR A 218 2.09 -3.85 5.13
N ASP A 219 3.20 -4.36 4.60
CA ASP A 219 4.27 -3.52 4.05
C ASP A 219 3.86 -2.79 2.76
N LEU A 220 3.15 -3.49 1.86
CA LEU A 220 2.60 -2.89 0.65
C LEU A 220 1.62 -1.76 0.98
N ALA A 221 0.76 -1.95 1.97
CA ALA A 221 -0.18 -0.93 2.42
C ALA A 221 0.53 0.29 3.02
N ILE A 222 1.57 0.08 3.85
CA ILE A 222 2.41 1.17 4.38
C ILE A 222 2.99 2.02 3.26
N ALA A 223 3.59 1.38 2.25
CA ALA A 223 4.19 2.08 1.14
C ALA A 223 3.14 2.87 0.33
N VAL A 224 2.03 2.23 -0.05
CA VAL A 224 0.97 2.88 -0.84
C VAL A 224 0.32 4.03 -0.05
N ASN A 225 0.13 3.89 1.26
CA ASN A 225 -0.45 4.92 2.12
C ASN A 225 0.36 6.22 2.15
N ASP A 226 1.65 6.19 1.81
CA ASP A 226 2.46 7.41 1.72
C ASP A 226 2.75 7.81 0.27
N TRP A 227 3.07 6.86 -0.60
CA TRP A 227 3.41 7.13 -2.00
C TRP A 227 2.25 7.66 -2.83
N ALA A 228 1.03 7.21 -2.54
CA ALA A 228 -0.18 7.65 -3.24
C ALA A 228 -0.97 8.71 -2.46
N ARG A 229 -0.48 9.20 -1.33
CA ARG A 229 -1.20 10.17 -0.50
C ARG A 229 -1.02 11.60 -1.00
N LEU A 230 -2.15 12.28 -1.15
CA LEU A 230 -2.27 13.69 -1.48
C LEU A 230 -2.14 14.58 -0.24
N ALA A 231 -1.99 15.88 -0.45
CA ALA A 231 -1.87 16.87 0.63
C ALA A 231 -3.12 16.96 1.53
N ASP A 232 -4.28 16.53 1.03
CA ASP A 232 -5.55 16.48 1.78
C ASP A 232 -5.78 15.13 2.49
N ASN A 233 -4.73 14.32 2.64
CA ASN A 233 -4.74 13.00 3.28
C ASN A 233 -5.68 11.98 2.63
N ARG A 234 -5.95 12.13 1.32
CA ARG A 234 -6.63 11.12 0.50
C ARG A 234 -5.65 10.39 -0.40
N ILE A 235 -6.08 9.26 -0.96
CA ILE A 235 -5.29 8.50 -1.94
C ILE A 235 -5.59 8.96 -3.36
N ASP A 236 -4.55 9.27 -4.12
CA ASP A 236 -4.58 9.40 -5.58
C ASP A 236 -4.77 8.01 -6.22
N PRO A 237 -5.89 7.76 -6.91
CA PRO A 237 -6.16 6.46 -7.52
C PRO A 237 -5.17 6.08 -8.63
N GLN A 238 -4.60 7.06 -9.35
CA GLN A 238 -3.64 6.82 -10.42
C GLN A 238 -2.30 6.36 -9.85
N LEU A 239 -1.79 7.04 -8.81
CA LEU A 239 -0.55 6.67 -8.15
C LEU A 239 -0.67 5.31 -7.45
N GLN A 240 -1.78 5.08 -6.73
CA GLN A 240 -2.08 3.77 -6.13
C GLN A 240 -2.08 2.68 -7.19
N LYS A 241 -2.82 2.86 -8.29
CA LYS A 241 -2.89 1.87 -9.37
C LYS A 241 -1.51 1.63 -9.99
N ALA A 242 -0.70 2.66 -10.17
CA ALA A 242 0.64 2.52 -10.73
C ALA A 242 1.56 1.73 -9.80
N PHE A 243 1.56 2.04 -8.49
CA PHE A 243 2.33 1.31 -7.49
C PHE A 243 1.94 -0.17 -7.44
N MET A 244 0.63 -0.44 -7.37
CA MET A 244 0.09 -1.80 -7.31
C MET A 244 0.39 -2.60 -8.59
N ARG A 245 0.38 -1.96 -9.77
CA ARG A 245 0.81 -2.58 -11.03
C ARG A 245 2.29 -2.92 -11.02
N GLY A 246 3.12 -2.01 -10.49
CA GLY A 246 4.55 -2.23 -10.31
C GLY A 246 4.83 -3.46 -9.47
N TYR A 247 4.23 -3.53 -8.28
CA TYR A 247 4.36 -4.68 -7.39
C TYR A 247 3.93 -5.98 -8.05
N GLN A 248 2.73 -6.01 -8.64
CA GLN A 248 2.18 -7.22 -9.26
C GLN A 248 2.93 -7.68 -10.51
N SER A 249 3.68 -6.79 -11.18
CA SER A 249 4.54 -7.17 -12.31
C SER A 249 5.70 -8.08 -11.92
N VAL A 250 6.09 -8.07 -10.63
CA VAL A 250 7.18 -8.90 -10.08
C VAL A 250 6.63 -9.99 -9.18
N ARG A 251 5.64 -9.68 -8.33
CA ARG A 251 4.97 -10.62 -7.44
C ARG A 251 3.45 -10.45 -7.54
N PRO A 252 2.75 -11.31 -8.31
CA PRO A 252 1.30 -11.30 -8.38
C PRO A 252 0.66 -11.53 -7.00
N LEU A 253 -0.40 -10.77 -6.71
CA LEU A 253 -1.17 -10.94 -5.47
C LEU A 253 -2.16 -12.08 -5.62
N THR A 254 -2.25 -12.93 -4.60
CA THR A 254 -3.30 -13.94 -4.51
C THR A 254 -4.68 -13.30 -4.30
N PRO A 255 -5.79 -14.00 -4.59
CA PRO A 255 -7.13 -13.49 -4.30
C PRO A 255 -7.33 -13.10 -2.83
N ALA A 256 -6.78 -13.88 -1.89
CA ALA A 256 -6.83 -13.58 -0.46
C ALA A 256 -6.09 -12.27 -0.11
N GLU A 257 -4.91 -12.04 -0.69
CA GLU A 257 -4.17 -10.78 -0.53
C GLU A 257 -4.91 -9.57 -1.12
N GLN A 258 -5.51 -9.73 -2.30
CA GLN A 258 -6.30 -8.67 -2.93
C GLN A 258 -7.53 -8.31 -2.09
N ALA A 259 -8.24 -9.31 -1.56
CA ALA A 259 -9.37 -9.12 -0.67
C ALA A 259 -8.97 -8.44 0.66
N TYR A 260 -7.77 -8.73 1.16
CA TYR A 260 -7.26 -8.17 2.41
C TYR A 260 -6.68 -6.76 2.29
N LEU A 261 -6.34 -6.30 1.09
CA LEU A 261 -5.67 -5.00 0.87
C LEU A 261 -6.36 -3.81 1.59
N PRO A 262 -7.69 -3.68 1.61
CA PRO A 262 -8.36 -2.58 2.31
C PRO A 262 -8.22 -2.64 3.84
N ILE A 263 -8.10 -3.84 4.41
CA ILE A 263 -7.79 -4.04 5.83
C ILE A 263 -6.33 -3.67 6.10
N ALA A 264 -5.41 -4.09 5.23
CA ALA A 264 -3.99 -3.74 5.34
C ALA A 264 -3.75 -2.22 5.30
N HIS A 265 -4.48 -1.48 4.46
CA HIS A 265 -4.44 0.00 4.44
C HIS A 265 -4.77 0.62 5.81
N ARG A 266 -5.81 0.10 6.47
CA ARG A 266 -6.22 0.55 7.81
C ARG A 266 -5.17 0.18 8.87
N ALA A 267 -4.61 -1.02 8.80
CA ALA A 267 -3.51 -1.45 9.68
C ALA A 267 -2.26 -0.55 9.55
N GLY A 268 -1.90 -0.19 8.33
CA GLY A 268 -0.82 0.78 8.07
C GLY A 268 -1.11 2.14 8.69
N CYS A 269 -2.36 2.64 8.62
CA CYS A 269 -2.73 3.88 9.30
C CYS A 269 -2.61 3.77 10.82
N ILE A 270 -3.07 2.68 11.45
CA ILE A 270 -2.95 2.49 12.89
C ILE A 270 -1.50 2.47 13.35
N ARG A 271 -0.60 1.78 12.64
CA ARG A 271 0.83 1.75 12.95
C ARG A 271 1.38 3.16 13.17
N PHE A 272 1.17 4.03 12.19
CA PHE A 272 1.75 5.37 12.21
C PHE A 272 0.96 6.37 13.03
N TRP A 273 -0.37 6.22 13.12
CA TRP A 273 -1.17 7.08 13.98
C TRP A 273 -0.79 6.87 15.44
N VAL A 274 -0.69 5.62 15.91
CA VAL A 274 -0.22 5.31 17.27
C VAL A 274 1.21 5.83 17.49
N SER A 275 2.12 5.63 16.52
CA SER A 275 3.50 6.13 16.66
C SER A 275 3.55 7.65 16.82
N ARG A 276 2.86 8.40 15.95
CA ARG A 276 2.87 9.87 16.01
C ARG A 276 2.15 10.42 17.22
N LEU A 277 1.09 9.76 17.70
CA LEU A 277 0.42 10.12 18.94
C LEU A 277 1.34 9.95 20.16
N LEU A 278 2.14 8.89 20.19
CA LEU A 278 3.13 8.69 21.26
C LEU A 278 4.20 9.79 21.22
N ASP A 279 4.73 10.10 20.04
CA ASP A 279 5.73 11.17 19.89
C ASP A 279 5.13 12.55 20.28
N TYR A 280 3.85 12.78 19.97
CA TYR A 280 3.14 14.02 20.29
C TYR A 280 2.83 14.18 21.79
N HIS A 281 2.34 13.13 22.44
CA HIS A 281 1.92 13.19 23.85
C HIS A 281 3.04 12.83 24.86
N PHE A 282 4.02 12.04 24.43
CA PHE A 282 5.13 11.57 25.25
C PHE A 282 6.49 11.80 24.56
N PRO A 283 6.83 13.05 24.21
CA PRO A 283 8.10 13.35 23.55
C PRO A 283 9.27 12.95 24.45
N GLN A 284 10.30 12.33 23.88
CA GLN A 284 11.52 12.01 24.63
C GLN A 284 12.33 13.31 24.87
N GLY A 285 12.86 13.47 26.08
CA GLY A 285 13.57 14.69 26.48
C GLY A 285 14.89 14.87 25.72
N GLY A 286 15.07 16.04 25.10
CA GLY A 286 16.34 16.45 24.47
C GLY A 286 16.26 16.75 22.97
N GLU A 287 15.14 16.46 22.33
CA GLU A 287 15.01 16.63 20.88
C GLU A 287 14.25 17.92 20.54
N MET A 288 14.83 18.75 19.67
CA MET A 288 14.01 19.57 18.77
C MET A 288 13.42 18.62 17.71
N THR A 289 12.55 17.70 18.13
CA THR A 289 11.94 16.72 17.24
C THR A 289 10.93 17.43 16.37
N PHE A 290 11.06 17.28 15.05
CA PHE A 290 9.96 17.53 14.14
C PHE A 290 8.87 16.50 14.42
N VAL A 291 7.98 16.78 15.37
CA VAL A 291 6.82 15.95 15.66
C VAL A 291 5.94 15.95 14.42
N LYS A 292 5.86 14.80 13.74
CA LYS A 292 5.01 14.64 12.56
C LYS A 292 3.55 14.69 13.02
N ASP A 293 2.72 15.44 12.30
CA ASP A 293 1.30 15.58 12.60
C ASP A 293 0.60 14.21 12.65
N PRO A 294 0.01 13.80 13.79
CA PRO A 294 -0.71 12.54 13.92
C PRO A 294 -1.99 12.49 13.05
N ASP A 295 -2.61 13.64 12.77
CA ASP A 295 -3.91 13.70 12.08
C ASP A 295 -3.81 13.24 10.62
N VAL A 296 -2.62 13.29 10.03
CA VAL A 296 -2.36 12.74 8.68
C VAL A 296 -2.83 11.29 8.54
N PHE A 297 -2.51 10.42 9.52
CA PHE A 297 -2.88 9.01 9.45
C PHE A 297 -4.27 8.73 10.04
N ARG A 298 -4.77 9.60 10.91
CA ARG A 298 -6.17 9.61 11.36
C ARG A 298 -7.12 9.88 10.20
N ASP A 299 -6.88 10.94 9.44
CA ASP A 299 -7.72 11.34 8.31
C ASP A 299 -7.66 10.32 7.18
N LEU A 300 -6.47 9.77 6.92
CA LEU A 300 -6.30 8.69 5.95
C LEU A 300 -7.04 7.41 6.40
N LEU A 301 -7.05 7.09 7.70
CA LEU A 301 -7.86 6.00 8.25
C LEU A 301 -9.36 6.25 8.01
N LEU A 302 -9.85 7.46 8.29
CA LEU A 302 -11.25 7.82 8.04
C LEU A 302 -11.61 7.70 6.56
N TYR A 303 -10.71 8.11 5.66
CA TYR A 303 -10.86 7.91 4.22
C TYR A 303 -11.04 6.42 3.86
N PHE A 304 -10.23 5.52 4.42
CA PHE A 304 -10.36 4.09 4.16
C PHE A 304 -11.59 3.45 4.82
N ARG A 305 -12.07 3.96 5.96
CA ARG A 305 -13.29 3.47 6.63
C ARG A 305 -14.57 3.86 5.88
N GLN A 306 -14.58 5.02 5.23
CA GLN A 306 -15.72 5.49 4.43
C GLN A 306 -15.87 4.72 3.11
N ARG A 307 -14.80 4.06 2.65
CA ARG A 307 -14.87 3.11 1.54
C ARG A 307 -15.28 1.77 2.13
N PRO A 308 -16.38 1.15 1.66
CA PRO A 308 -16.71 -0.19 2.13
C PRO A 308 -15.50 -1.09 1.91
N ALA A 309 -15.04 -1.76 2.97
CA ALA A 309 -14.20 -2.92 2.80
C ALA A 309 -14.93 -3.84 1.80
N PRO A 310 -14.24 -4.45 0.82
CA PRO A 310 -14.87 -5.47 -0.01
C PRO A 310 -15.47 -6.46 0.98
N ALA A 311 -16.80 -6.56 0.97
CA ALA A 311 -17.47 -7.55 1.76
C ALA A 311 -16.79 -8.88 1.44
N ALA A 312 -16.45 -9.64 2.48
CA ALA A 312 -15.95 -11.00 2.36
C ALA A 312 -17.01 -11.85 1.65
N THR A 313 -17.03 -11.74 0.34
CA THR A 313 -17.85 -12.50 -0.60
C THR A 313 -16.99 -12.63 -1.84
N ASP A 314 -16.04 -13.55 -1.76
CA ASP A 314 -15.47 -14.21 -2.93
C ASP A 314 -16.57 -15.08 -3.56
N GLN A 315 -17.58 -14.41 -4.11
CA GLN A 315 -18.59 -15.00 -4.97
C GLN A 315 -18.53 -14.21 -6.26
N ALA A 316 -18.09 -14.88 -7.31
CA ALA A 316 -18.00 -14.33 -8.66
C ALA A 316 -19.25 -13.53 -9.04
N LEU A 317 -19.05 -12.43 -9.76
CA LEU A 317 -20.13 -11.68 -10.40
C LEU A 317 -21.02 -12.64 -11.18
N PHE A 318 -22.31 -12.32 -11.32
CA PHE A 318 -23.15 -13.07 -12.23
C PHE A 318 -22.56 -12.99 -13.65
N ASN A 319 -22.45 -14.14 -14.32
CA ASN A 319 -22.00 -14.17 -15.70
C ASN A 319 -23.20 -13.90 -16.63
N LEU A 320 -23.17 -12.76 -17.32
CA LEU A 320 -24.16 -12.36 -18.31
C LEU A 320 -23.69 -12.59 -19.75
N GLU A 321 -22.45 -13.04 -19.97
CA GLU A 321 -21.91 -13.26 -21.31
C GLU A 321 -22.74 -14.31 -22.07
N GLY A 322 -23.23 -13.91 -23.25
CA GLY A 322 -24.01 -14.77 -24.13
C GLY A 322 -25.44 -15.05 -23.65
N LYS A 323 -25.88 -14.46 -22.52
CA LYS A 323 -27.25 -14.64 -22.03
C LYS A 323 -28.23 -13.75 -22.80
N VAL A 324 -29.45 -14.27 -22.99
CA VAL A 324 -30.54 -13.56 -23.66
C VAL A 324 -31.69 -13.38 -22.69
N PHE A 325 -32.21 -12.16 -22.58
CA PHE A 325 -33.30 -11.81 -21.68
C PHE A 325 -34.49 -11.27 -22.46
N GLN A 326 -35.70 -11.51 -21.95
CA GLN A 326 -36.95 -11.00 -22.50
C GLN A 326 -37.87 -10.50 -21.36
N PRO A 327 -38.80 -9.56 -21.61
CA PRO A 327 -39.72 -9.07 -20.60
C PRO A 327 -40.55 -10.20 -19.93
N ALA A 328 -40.64 -10.18 -18.60
CA ALA A 328 -41.36 -11.19 -17.81
C ALA A 328 -42.88 -11.07 -17.92
N GLU A 329 -43.39 -9.86 -18.19
CA GLU A 329 -44.80 -9.59 -18.49
C GLU A 329 -44.91 -8.96 -19.89
N ALA A 330 -45.99 -9.28 -20.61
CA ALA A 330 -46.33 -8.60 -21.86
C ALA A 330 -46.72 -7.15 -21.54
N GLY A 331 -45.72 -6.26 -21.49
CA GLY A 331 -45.93 -4.84 -21.24
C GLY A 331 -46.91 -4.24 -22.25
N HIS A 332 -47.70 -3.26 -21.78
CA HIS A 332 -48.58 -2.48 -22.64
C HIS A 332 -47.83 -1.93 -23.86
N ALA A 333 -48.51 -2.00 -25.01
CA ALA A 333 -47.97 -1.68 -26.34
C ALA A 333 -47.16 -0.37 -26.36
N GLY A 334 -45.94 -0.43 -26.92
CA GLY A 334 -45.20 0.76 -27.29
C GLY A 334 -43.72 0.54 -27.58
N GLU A 335 -42.93 0.25 -26.55
CA GLU A 335 -41.46 0.36 -26.60
C GLU A 335 -40.76 -0.63 -25.64
N THR A 336 -41.15 -1.91 -25.68
CA THR A 336 -40.51 -2.95 -24.86
C THR A 336 -39.69 -3.88 -25.75
N PRO A 337 -38.39 -4.10 -25.49
CA PRO A 337 -37.58 -4.98 -26.33
C PRO A 337 -38.10 -6.42 -26.28
N GLU A 338 -38.07 -7.11 -27.42
CA GLU A 338 -38.49 -8.52 -27.49
C GLU A 338 -37.40 -9.44 -26.95
N ARG A 339 -36.14 -9.13 -27.27
CA ARG A 339 -34.95 -9.84 -26.77
C ARG A 339 -33.78 -8.88 -26.58
N CYS A 340 -33.03 -9.12 -25.51
CA CYS A 340 -31.82 -8.40 -25.15
C CYS A 340 -30.65 -9.38 -25.06
N HIS A 341 -29.63 -9.20 -25.89
CA HIS A 341 -28.43 -10.03 -25.92
C HIS A 341 -27.34 -9.36 -25.09
N PHE A 342 -26.90 -10.02 -24.02
CA PHE A 342 -25.91 -9.49 -23.10
C PHE A 342 -24.51 -10.03 -23.38
N HIS A 343 -23.54 -9.16 -23.13
CA HIS A 343 -22.11 -9.41 -23.15
C HIS A 343 -21.47 -8.82 -21.90
N GLN A 344 -20.37 -9.41 -21.46
CA GLN A 344 -19.66 -9.07 -20.25
C GLN A 344 -18.15 -9.26 -20.41
N ASP A 345 -17.40 -8.24 -20.00
CA ASP A 345 -15.96 -8.31 -19.79
C ASP A 345 -15.65 -7.78 -18.38
N GLY A 346 -15.28 -8.70 -17.47
CA GLY A 346 -15.07 -8.39 -16.07
C GLY A 346 -16.31 -7.79 -15.38
N ASP A 347 -16.19 -6.54 -14.94
CA ASP A 347 -17.25 -5.76 -14.28
C ASP A 347 -18.09 -4.93 -15.26
N THR A 348 -17.74 -4.93 -16.55
CA THR A 348 -18.40 -4.16 -17.60
C THR A 348 -19.37 -5.05 -18.36
N VAL A 349 -20.59 -4.55 -18.57
CA VAL A 349 -21.68 -5.27 -19.23
C VAL A 349 -22.27 -4.39 -20.32
N TRP A 350 -22.51 -4.96 -21.50
CA TRP A 350 -23.29 -4.28 -22.54
C TRP A 350 -24.32 -5.22 -23.14
N ALA A 351 -25.41 -4.66 -23.66
CA ALA A 351 -26.43 -5.43 -24.32
C ALA A 351 -26.96 -4.74 -25.57
N GLU A 352 -27.33 -5.54 -26.55
CA GLU A 352 -28.04 -5.09 -27.75
C GLU A 352 -29.48 -5.59 -27.72
N TYR A 353 -30.42 -4.73 -28.07
CA TYR A 353 -31.84 -5.10 -28.07
C TYR A 353 -32.63 -4.45 -29.21
N GLN A 354 -33.72 -5.10 -29.59
CA GLN A 354 -34.66 -4.68 -30.64
C GLN A 354 -36.04 -5.31 -30.40
N GLY A 355 -37.06 -4.85 -31.14
CA GLY A 355 -38.43 -5.38 -31.06
C GLY A 355 -39.39 -4.48 -30.27
N GLY A 356 -40.69 -4.80 -30.32
CA GLY A 356 -41.75 -4.09 -29.60
C GLY A 356 -41.74 -2.57 -29.77
N GLY A 357 -41.49 -2.08 -30.99
CA GLY A 357 -41.43 -0.64 -31.34
C GLY A 357 -40.00 -0.06 -31.43
N ILE A 358 -39.00 -0.81 -30.97
CA ILE A 358 -37.59 -0.41 -30.98
C ILE A 358 -36.88 -0.94 -32.23
N ARG A 359 -36.31 -0.04 -33.02
CA ARG A 359 -35.51 -0.37 -34.22
C ARG A 359 -34.12 -0.89 -33.86
N LYS A 360 -33.44 -0.24 -32.90
CA LYS A 360 -32.14 -0.66 -32.37
C LYS A 360 -31.88 0.04 -31.04
N GLY A 361 -31.40 -0.70 -30.05
CA GLY A 361 -31.00 -0.16 -28.76
C GLY A 361 -29.74 -0.81 -28.19
N PHE A 362 -29.09 -0.07 -27.31
CA PHE A 362 -27.88 -0.46 -26.61
C PHE A 362 -28.00 -0.11 -25.13
N LEU A 363 -27.53 -1.02 -24.28
CA LEU A 363 -27.33 -0.81 -22.86
C LEU A 363 -25.83 -0.96 -22.57
N LEU A 364 -25.27 -0.09 -21.75
CA LEU A 364 -23.93 -0.20 -21.22
C LEU A 364 -23.99 0.02 -19.71
N GLY A 365 -23.35 -0.83 -18.94
CA GLY A 365 -23.36 -0.76 -17.50
C GLY A 365 -22.09 -1.31 -16.87
N ARG A 366 -21.95 -1.04 -15.57
CA ARG A 366 -20.87 -1.55 -14.74
C ARG A 366 -21.43 -2.08 -13.44
N TYR A 367 -20.96 -3.25 -13.01
CA TYR A 367 -21.26 -3.79 -11.70
C TYR A 367 -20.87 -2.80 -10.59
N THR A 368 -21.82 -2.52 -9.70
CA THR A 368 -21.57 -1.76 -8.46
C THR A 368 -21.47 -2.69 -7.26
N GLU A 369 -22.18 -3.83 -7.30
CA GLU A 369 -22.22 -4.90 -6.30
C GLU A 369 -22.48 -6.24 -7.04
N ARG A 370 -22.30 -7.41 -6.40
CA ARG A 370 -22.44 -8.73 -7.07
C ARG A 370 -23.69 -8.88 -7.93
N SER A 371 -24.84 -8.43 -7.44
CA SER A 371 -26.13 -8.53 -8.10
C SER A 371 -26.68 -7.17 -8.55
N SER A 372 -25.85 -6.13 -8.63
CA SER A 372 -26.30 -4.79 -9.02
C SER A 372 -25.38 -4.15 -10.06
N ILE A 373 -25.98 -3.60 -11.11
CA ILE A 373 -25.31 -2.90 -12.22
C ILE A 373 -25.88 -1.49 -12.31
N ALA A 374 -25.03 -0.47 -12.34
CA ALA A 374 -25.43 0.86 -12.79
C ALA A 374 -25.33 0.91 -14.32
N TYR A 375 -26.39 1.33 -15.01
CA TYR A 375 -26.45 1.30 -16.47
C TYR A 375 -26.92 2.63 -17.08
N ALA A 376 -26.55 2.84 -18.33
CA ALA A 376 -27.14 3.77 -19.26
C ALA A 376 -27.62 3.01 -20.50
N ARG A 377 -28.76 3.41 -21.05
CA ARG A 377 -29.32 2.82 -22.27
C ARG A 377 -29.78 3.89 -23.24
N GLN A 378 -29.71 3.57 -24.52
CA GLN A 378 -30.19 4.43 -25.60
C GLN A 378 -30.83 3.58 -26.69
N HIS A 379 -31.89 4.07 -27.33
CA HIS A 379 -32.51 3.37 -28.44
C HIS A 379 -33.23 4.29 -29.42
N LEU A 380 -33.38 3.80 -30.66
CA LEU A 380 -34.14 4.44 -31.73
C LEU A 380 -35.44 3.65 -31.96
N THR A 381 -36.58 4.33 -31.99
CA THR A 381 -37.89 3.72 -32.27
C THR A 381 -38.14 3.56 -33.78
N LEU A 382 -39.11 2.74 -34.16
CA LEU A 382 -39.54 2.61 -35.57
C LEU A 382 -40.09 3.92 -36.15
N ALA A 383 -40.62 4.81 -35.29
CA ALA A 383 -41.06 6.15 -35.67
C ALA A 383 -39.90 7.16 -35.83
N GLY A 384 -38.66 6.75 -35.53
CA GLY A 384 -37.47 7.59 -35.66
C GLY A 384 -37.15 8.47 -34.44
N ALA A 385 -37.83 8.28 -33.31
CA ALA A 385 -37.52 8.97 -32.07
C ALA A 385 -36.35 8.30 -31.35
N ALA A 386 -35.46 9.08 -30.74
CA ALA A 386 -34.33 8.59 -29.96
C ALA A 386 -34.60 8.82 -28.46
N HIS A 387 -34.38 7.79 -27.65
CA HIS A 387 -34.56 7.81 -26.21
C HIS A 387 -33.26 7.45 -25.52
N SER A 388 -32.99 8.10 -24.38
CA SER A 388 -31.83 7.84 -23.53
C SER A 388 -32.26 7.86 -22.07
N SER A 389 -31.82 6.88 -21.30
CA SER A 389 -32.10 6.83 -19.86
C SER A 389 -30.96 6.15 -19.10
N SER A 390 -30.88 6.38 -17.79
CA SER A 390 -29.97 5.69 -16.90
C SER A 390 -30.71 5.10 -15.72
N GLY A 391 -30.10 4.11 -15.06
CA GLY A 391 -30.77 3.41 -13.99
C GLY A 391 -29.90 2.40 -13.26
N ARG A 392 -30.54 1.60 -12.42
CA ARG A 392 -29.92 0.47 -11.72
C ARG A 392 -30.61 -0.82 -12.12
N LEU A 393 -29.82 -1.85 -12.35
CA LEU A 393 -30.28 -3.19 -12.65
C LEU A 393 -29.93 -4.08 -11.45
N ARG A 394 -30.87 -4.89 -10.98
CA ARG A 394 -30.66 -5.90 -9.93
C ARG A 394 -30.88 -7.30 -10.49
N ILE A 395 -30.04 -8.25 -10.11
CA ILE A 395 -30.05 -9.64 -10.58
C ILE A 395 -30.60 -10.55 -9.48
N GLU A 396 -31.53 -11.41 -9.83
CA GLU A 396 -32.12 -12.46 -9.00
C GLU A 396 -31.94 -13.83 -9.67
N THR A 397 -31.64 -14.87 -8.88
CA THR A 397 -31.68 -16.27 -9.36
C THR A 397 -33.04 -16.86 -9.08
N LEU A 398 -33.74 -17.32 -10.11
CA LEU A 398 -35.02 -18.01 -10.01
C LEU A 398 -34.83 -19.46 -9.52
N PRO A 399 -35.89 -20.13 -9.00
CA PRO A 399 -35.81 -21.51 -8.50
C PRO A 399 -35.31 -22.55 -9.53
N ASP A 400 -35.44 -22.25 -10.82
CA ASP A 400 -34.98 -23.07 -11.95
C ASP A 400 -33.56 -22.72 -12.42
N SER A 401 -32.81 -21.95 -11.62
CA SER A 401 -31.45 -21.45 -11.90
C SER A 401 -31.33 -20.42 -13.02
N ARG A 402 -32.44 -19.98 -13.63
CA ARG A 402 -32.43 -18.85 -14.57
C ARG A 402 -32.25 -17.53 -13.84
N LEU A 403 -31.73 -16.52 -14.56
CA LEU A 403 -31.60 -15.18 -14.02
C LEU A 403 -32.82 -14.31 -14.35
N ARG A 404 -33.19 -13.44 -13.40
CA ARG A 404 -34.16 -12.37 -13.56
C ARG A 404 -33.47 -11.03 -13.32
N LEU A 405 -33.74 -10.06 -14.20
CA LEU A 405 -33.20 -8.71 -14.15
C LEU A 405 -34.33 -7.73 -13.80
N HIS A 406 -34.14 -6.95 -12.75
CA HIS A 406 -35.01 -5.85 -12.36
C HIS A 406 -34.34 -4.54 -12.75
N LEU A 407 -34.85 -3.84 -13.76
CA LEU A 407 -34.32 -2.60 -14.28
C LEU A 407 -35.12 -1.43 -13.72
N PHE A 408 -34.52 -0.68 -12.81
CA PHE A 408 -35.07 0.53 -12.21
C PHE A 408 -34.60 1.76 -12.98
N SER A 409 -35.54 2.60 -13.40
CA SER A 409 -35.30 3.89 -14.06
C SER A 409 -36.27 4.96 -13.55
N GLU A 410 -36.10 6.20 -13.99
CA GLU A 410 -37.05 7.29 -13.66
C GLU A 410 -38.48 6.97 -14.13
N ASP A 411 -38.62 6.18 -15.20
CA ASP A 411 -39.89 5.76 -15.80
C ASP A 411 -40.54 4.55 -15.08
N GLY A 412 -39.89 4.02 -14.04
CA GLY A 412 -40.36 2.86 -13.26
C GLY A 412 -39.46 1.62 -13.36
N GLU A 413 -40.01 0.49 -12.91
CA GLU A 413 -39.34 -0.82 -12.91
C GLU A 413 -39.79 -1.67 -14.11
N ALA A 414 -38.82 -2.27 -14.79
CA ALA A 414 -39.06 -3.30 -15.81
C ALA A 414 -38.38 -4.61 -15.40
N VAL A 415 -39.06 -5.74 -15.60
CA VAL A 415 -38.54 -7.06 -15.20
C VAL A 415 -38.31 -7.92 -16.43
N TRP A 416 -37.10 -8.46 -16.58
CA TRP A 416 -36.70 -9.32 -17.69
C TRP A 416 -36.22 -10.69 -17.19
N ASP A 417 -36.69 -11.76 -17.82
CA ASP A 417 -36.32 -13.15 -17.52
C ASP A 417 -35.36 -13.71 -18.56
N GLU A 418 -34.40 -14.53 -18.10
CA GLU A 418 -33.50 -15.28 -18.97
C GLU A 418 -34.31 -16.26 -19.85
N CYS A 419 -34.03 -16.19 -21.14
CA CYS A 419 -34.56 -17.11 -22.14
C CYS A 419 -33.93 -18.50 -21.96
N VAL A 420 -34.72 -19.54 -22.16
CA VAL A 420 -34.19 -20.90 -22.29
C VAL A 420 -33.43 -20.98 -23.63
N PRO A 421 -32.21 -21.55 -23.66
CA PRO A 421 -31.43 -21.70 -24.89
C PRO A 421 -32.13 -22.53 -25.98
#